data_AF-A0A8C5RB64-F1
#
_entry.id   AF-A0A8C5RB64-F1
#
_cell.length_a   1.000
_cell.length_b   1.000
_cell.length_c   1.000
_cell.angle_alpha   90.00
_cell.angle_beta   90.00
_cell.angle_gamma   90.00
#
_symmetry.space_group_name_H-M   'P 1'
#
loop_
_entity.id
_entity.type
_entity.pdbx_description
1 polymer ?
#
loop_
_entity_poly.entity_id
_entity_poly.type
_entity_poly.pdbx_seq_one_letter_code
_entity_poly.pdbx_strand_id
1 'polypeptide(L)'
;FSKIPGSENEKKLTLDQAFRVALEEEIINKTSCENVLAIISLVINGVIEGICTASTPFVLLGDVLDCLPLDQCDKIFTFVEKNVSTWKSNTFYSAGKNYLLRMCNDLLRRLSKSQNTVFCGRIQLFLARLFPLSEKSGLNLQSQFNLENITVFNTSEQDSTLGQKREEGMEVEEGEMGDDEAPTSCSIPIDYNLYRKFWSLQDYFRNPVQCYEKVSWKVFLKYSEEVLTVFESYKLDDTQASRKKLEELKTGGEHVYFAKFLTSEKLMDLQLSDSNFRRHILLQYLILFQYLKGQVKFKSSNFILTDEQSLWIEATTKQVYQLLSENPPDGKRFSKMVEHILNTEENWNSWKNEGCPSFVKERLFPGGFPQAQHFNTKRMLKL
;
A
#
# COMPACT_ATOMS: atom_id res chain seq x y z
N PHE A 1 24.34 16.52 37.77
CA PHE A 1 23.98 15.08 37.87
C PHE A 1 24.70 14.37 39.03
N SER A 2 26.04 14.39 39.10
CA SER A 2 26.84 13.68 40.13
C SER A 2 26.61 14.13 41.58
N LYS A 3 26.17 15.38 41.81
CA LYS A 3 25.96 15.97 43.15
C LYS A 3 24.54 15.80 43.72
N ILE A 4 23.60 15.22 42.97
CA ILE A 4 22.20 15.07 43.39
C ILE A 4 22.06 13.78 44.21
N PRO A 5 21.40 13.78 45.39
CA PRO A 5 21.14 12.57 46.17
C PRO A 5 20.13 11.64 45.48
N GLY A 6 20.20 10.34 45.74
CA GLY A 6 19.30 9.32 45.15
C GLY A 6 20.04 8.29 44.29
N SER A 7 19.31 7.23 43.93
CA SER A 7 19.81 6.19 43.00
C SER A 7 19.95 6.74 41.57
N GLU A 8 20.78 6.11 40.75
CA GLU A 8 20.94 6.55 39.35
C GLU A 8 19.63 6.51 38.56
N ASN A 9 18.76 5.52 38.85
CA ASN A 9 17.45 5.42 38.20
C ASN A 9 16.51 6.57 38.60
N GLU A 10 16.47 6.98 39.87
CA GLU A 10 15.68 8.12 40.31
C GLU A 10 16.16 9.43 39.69
N LYS A 11 17.49 9.59 39.52
CA LYS A 11 18.07 10.76 38.83
C LYS A 11 17.70 10.81 37.35
N LYS A 12 17.63 9.66 36.67
CA LYS A 12 17.18 9.58 35.28
C LYS A 12 15.70 9.96 35.15
N LEU A 13 14.85 9.37 35.99
CA LEU A 13 13.40 9.64 35.98
C LEU A 13 13.07 11.11 36.28
N THR A 14 13.79 11.75 37.20
CA THR A 14 13.59 13.17 37.51
C THR A 14 13.98 14.07 36.33
N LEU A 15 15.07 13.76 35.62
CA LEU A 15 15.42 14.46 34.38
C LEU A 15 14.39 14.20 33.26
N ASP A 16 13.97 12.95 33.08
CA ASP A 16 12.97 12.59 32.07
C ASP A 16 11.67 13.41 32.29
N GLN A 17 11.22 13.53 33.54
CA GLN A 17 10.07 14.35 33.88
C GLN A 17 10.31 15.86 33.67
N ALA A 18 11.50 16.36 34.00
CA ALA A 18 11.83 17.77 33.79
C ALA A 18 11.80 18.14 32.29
N PHE A 19 12.32 17.27 31.43
CA PHE A 19 12.23 17.45 29.98
C PHE A 19 10.79 17.41 29.48
N ARG A 20 9.94 16.55 30.06
CA ARG A 20 8.53 16.48 29.69
C ARG A 20 7.76 17.76 30.03
N VAL A 21 8.00 18.32 31.22
CA VAL A 21 7.37 19.59 31.65
C VAL A 21 7.86 20.74 30.76
N ALA A 22 9.17 20.82 30.49
CA ALA A 22 9.71 21.85 29.60
C ALA A 22 9.10 21.77 28.19
N LEU A 23 8.89 20.55 27.68
CA LEU A 23 8.26 20.33 26.39
C LEU A 23 6.78 20.71 26.38
N GLU A 24 6.06 20.38 27.45
CA GLU A 24 4.66 20.76 27.64
C GLU A 24 4.48 22.28 27.62
N GLU A 25 5.33 23.02 28.34
CA GLU A 25 5.32 24.49 28.34
C GLU A 25 5.55 25.07 26.93
N GLU A 26 6.51 24.53 26.17
CA GLU A 26 6.76 24.98 24.80
C GLU A 26 5.59 24.68 23.85
N ILE A 27 4.89 23.55 24.03
CA ILE A 27 3.69 23.21 23.25
C ILE A 27 2.54 24.18 23.59
N ILE A 28 2.32 24.45 24.88
CA ILE A 28 1.26 25.38 25.35
C ILE A 28 1.53 26.80 24.84
N ASN A 29 2.79 27.24 24.90
CA ASN A 29 3.21 28.56 24.44
C ASN A 29 3.18 28.71 22.91
N LYS A 30 2.87 27.62 22.17
CA LYS A 30 2.88 27.56 20.70
C LYS A 30 4.20 28.04 20.10
N THR A 31 5.32 27.72 20.76
CA THR A 31 6.64 28.14 20.31
C THR A 31 7.02 27.43 19.00
N SER A 32 8.06 27.93 18.33
CA SER A 32 8.58 27.36 17.08
C SER A 32 8.89 25.85 17.23
N CYS A 33 8.60 25.07 16.18
CA CYS A 33 8.98 23.66 16.11
C CYS A 33 10.48 23.44 16.37
N GLU A 34 11.32 24.45 16.11
CA GLU A 34 12.76 24.39 16.35
C GLU A 34 13.11 24.20 17.84
N ASN A 35 12.38 24.83 18.76
CA ASN A 35 12.60 24.69 20.20
C ASN A 35 12.26 23.29 20.68
N VAL A 36 11.11 22.77 20.22
CA VAL A 36 10.66 21.39 20.47
C VAL A 36 11.72 20.39 19.99
N LEU A 37 12.24 20.58 18.78
CA LEU A 37 13.29 19.72 18.22
C LEU A 37 14.61 19.86 18.98
N ALA A 38 14.99 21.07 19.41
CA ALA A 38 16.19 21.29 20.20
C ALA A 38 16.13 20.57 21.55
N ILE A 39 14.98 20.60 22.23
CA ILE A 39 14.76 19.85 23.47
C ILE A 39 14.93 18.35 23.20
N ILE A 40 14.29 17.80 22.16
CA ILE A 40 14.41 16.38 21.82
C ILE A 40 15.86 15.99 21.50
N SER A 41 16.60 16.83 20.77
CA SER A 41 18.03 16.63 20.53
C SER A 41 18.85 16.62 21.82
N LEU A 42 18.54 17.48 22.79
CA LEU A 42 19.20 17.47 24.11
C LEU A 42 18.91 16.17 24.87
N VAL A 43 17.68 15.66 24.82
CA VAL A 43 17.34 14.37 25.46
C VAL A 43 18.08 13.22 24.79
N ILE A 44 18.20 13.21 23.46
CA ILE A 44 18.99 12.20 22.75
C ILE A 44 20.44 12.20 23.22
N ASN A 45 21.06 13.38 23.33
CA ASN A 45 22.42 13.51 23.87
C ASN A 45 22.49 13.06 25.34
N GLY A 46 21.47 13.39 26.15
CA GLY A 46 21.36 12.93 27.53
C GLY A 46 21.26 11.40 27.65
N VAL A 47 20.62 10.72 26.71
CA VAL A 47 20.62 9.25 26.65
C VAL A 47 22.01 8.72 26.29
N ILE A 48 22.72 9.35 25.35
CA ILE A 48 24.08 8.94 24.94
C ILE A 48 25.07 9.07 26.12
N GLU A 49 24.96 10.16 26.89
CA GLU A 49 25.73 10.40 28.12
C GLU A 49 25.25 9.56 29.32
N GLY A 50 24.19 8.76 29.14
CA GLY A 50 23.66 7.86 30.17
C GLY A 50 22.89 8.55 31.30
N ILE A 51 22.52 9.82 31.15
CA ILE A 51 21.78 10.62 32.15
C ILE A 51 20.26 10.57 31.99
N CYS A 52 19.75 10.12 30.84
CA CYS A 52 18.31 9.96 30.57
C CYS A 52 17.95 8.53 30.19
N THR A 53 16.67 8.18 30.28
CA THR A 53 16.20 6.85 29.88
C THR A 53 16.11 6.72 28.36
N ALA A 54 16.51 5.57 27.82
CA ALA A 54 16.54 5.34 26.37
C ALA A 54 15.16 5.43 25.68
N SER A 55 14.06 5.25 26.44
CA SER A 55 12.69 5.41 25.93
C SER A 55 12.21 6.86 25.87
N THR A 56 12.81 7.77 26.63
CA THR A 56 12.32 9.14 26.82
C THR A 56 12.17 9.92 25.51
N PRO A 57 13.17 9.95 24.59
CA PRO A 57 13.02 10.69 23.33
C PRO A 57 11.81 10.23 22.51
N PHE A 58 11.47 8.94 22.56
CA PHE A 58 10.35 8.39 21.80
C PHE A 58 8.99 8.76 22.39
N VAL A 59 8.90 8.77 23.73
CA VAL A 59 7.68 9.20 24.42
C VAL A 59 7.44 10.68 24.15
N LEU A 60 8.47 11.51 24.27
CA LEU A 60 8.38 12.95 23.98
C LEU A 60 8.02 13.23 22.52
N LEU A 61 8.61 12.50 21.56
CA LEU A 61 8.24 12.61 20.15
C LEU A 61 6.78 12.22 19.90
N GLY A 62 6.29 11.16 20.56
CA GLY A 62 4.89 10.74 20.48
C GLY A 62 3.95 11.82 21.00
N ASP A 63 4.18 12.30 22.23
CA ASP A 63 3.40 13.35 22.88
C ASP A 63 3.34 14.61 21.99
N VAL A 64 4.47 15.05 21.44
CA VAL A 64 4.56 16.20 20.53
C VAL A 64 3.72 16.00 19.28
N LEU A 65 3.85 14.86 18.61
CA LEU A 65 3.11 14.62 17.38
C LEU A 65 1.61 14.54 17.64
N ASP A 66 1.18 13.98 18.78
CA ASP A 66 -0.23 13.90 19.16
C ASP A 66 -0.85 15.26 19.48
N CYS A 67 -0.07 16.19 20.04
CA CYS A 67 -0.54 17.54 20.37
C CYS A 67 -0.55 18.51 19.18
N LEU A 68 0.20 18.25 18.11
CA LEU A 68 0.40 19.21 17.03
C LEU A 68 -0.47 18.96 15.78
N PRO A 69 -0.83 20.03 15.02
CA PRO A 69 -1.47 19.91 13.72
C PRO A 69 -0.58 19.22 12.66
N LEU A 70 -1.21 18.69 11.61
CA LEU A 70 -0.54 17.88 10.58
C LEU A 70 0.63 18.60 9.89
N ASP A 71 0.51 19.90 9.62
CA ASP A 71 1.57 20.68 8.96
C ASP A 71 2.87 20.76 9.78
N GLN A 72 2.73 20.79 11.12
CA GLN A 72 3.87 20.77 12.02
C GLN A 72 4.42 19.35 12.22
N CYS A 73 3.52 18.36 12.26
CA CYS A 73 3.92 16.95 12.29
C CYS A 73 4.81 16.58 11.10
N ASP A 74 4.56 17.12 9.90
CA ASP A 74 5.40 16.88 8.73
C ASP A 74 6.84 17.42 8.91
N LYS A 75 6.97 18.65 9.43
CA LYS A 75 8.28 19.25 9.74
C LYS A 75 9.05 18.44 10.78
N ILE A 76 8.36 17.98 11.82
CA ILE A 76 8.96 17.16 12.89
C ILE A 76 9.31 15.76 12.37
N PHE A 77 8.48 15.18 11.51
CA PHE A 77 8.78 13.89 10.91
C PHE A 77 10.04 13.93 10.03
N THR A 78 10.29 15.06 9.37
CA THR A 78 11.56 15.30 8.64
C THR A 78 12.78 15.20 9.56
N PHE A 79 12.67 15.63 10.82
CA PHE A 79 13.73 15.43 11.81
C PHE A 79 13.88 13.95 12.20
N VAL A 80 12.76 13.23 12.34
CA VAL A 80 12.78 11.78 12.64
C VAL A 80 13.46 11.00 11.49
N GLU A 81 13.18 11.35 10.24
CA GLU A 81 13.81 10.77 9.04
C GLU A 81 15.32 11.01 8.97
N LYS A 82 15.78 12.21 9.35
CA LYS A 82 17.22 12.55 9.37
C LYS A 82 17.98 11.73 10.42
N ASN A 83 17.34 11.38 11.53
CA ASN A 83 17.96 10.69 12.66
C ASN A 83 17.85 9.15 12.62
N VAL A 84 17.53 8.55 11.47
CA VAL A 84 17.41 7.07 11.31
C VAL A 84 18.63 6.30 11.82
N SER A 85 19.85 6.79 11.60
CA SER A 85 21.07 6.14 12.08
C SER A 85 21.11 6.04 13.61
N THR A 86 20.64 7.07 14.30
CA THR A 86 20.57 7.12 15.76
C THR A 86 19.54 6.11 16.27
N TRP A 87 18.35 6.08 15.67
CA TRP A 87 17.27 5.15 16.02
C TRP A 87 17.64 3.67 15.79
N LYS A 88 18.52 3.40 14.82
CA LYS A 88 19.04 2.05 14.54
C LYS A 88 20.16 1.58 15.46
N SER A 89 20.74 2.47 16.27
CA SER A 89 21.78 2.07 17.20
C SER A 89 21.21 1.17 18.30
N ASN A 90 22.02 0.26 18.86
CA ASN A 90 21.56 -0.75 19.82
C ASN A 90 20.86 -0.14 21.06
N THR A 91 21.37 1.00 21.53
CA THR A 91 20.82 1.75 22.68
C THR A 91 19.38 2.17 22.45
N PHE A 92 19.07 2.65 21.24
CA PHE A 92 17.77 3.23 20.91
C PHE A 92 16.81 2.22 20.25
N TYR A 93 17.32 1.27 19.46
CA TYR A 93 16.48 0.36 18.68
C TYR A 93 15.61 -0.53 19.57
N SER A 94 16.22 -1.17 20.56
CA SER A 94 15.52 -2.09 21.47
C SER A 94 14.46 -1.38 22.31
N ALA A 95 14.77 -0.19 22.81
CA ALA A 95 13.88 0.62 23.63
C ALA A 95 12.79 1.35 22.82
N GLY A 96 13.09 1.73 21.58
CA GLY A 96 12.32 2.70 20.81
C GLY A 96 11.45 2.14 19.69
N LYS A 97 11.76 0.96 19.15
CA LYS A 97 11.13 0.47 17.92
C LYS A 97 9.60 0.38 17.98
N ASN A 98 9.05 -0.03 19.13
CA ASN A 98 7.61 -0.14 19.31
C ASN A 98 6.94 1.24 19.45
N TYR A 99 7.63 2.23 20.03
CA TYR A 99 7.12 3.60 20.10
C TYR A 99 7.10 4.24 18.71
N LEU A 100 8.17 4.08 17.92
CA LEU A 100 8.21 4.55 16.53
C LEU A 100 7.10 3.92 15.70
N LEU A 101 6.85 2.61 15.86
CA LEU A 101 5.76 1.92 15.17
C LEU A 101 4.38 2.47 15.55
N ARG A 102 4.11 2.68 16.85
CA ARG A 102 2.85 3.27 17.33
C ARG A 102 2.66 4.67 16.77
N MET A 103 3.65 5.56 16.98
CA MET A 103 3.65 6.93 16.49
C MET A 103 3.38 7.03 14.98
N CYS A 104 4.02 6.17 14.18
CA CYS A 104 3.77 6.13 12.73
C CYS A 104 2.35 5.65 12.40
N ASN A 105 1.84 4.63 13.09
CA ASN A 105 0.46 4.16 12.92
C ASN A 105 -0.56 5.21 13.37
N ASP A 106 -0.27 5.98 14.40
CA ASP A 106 -1.13 7.05 14.92
C ASP A 106 -1.22 8.20 13.92
N LEU A 107 -0.08 8.60 13.34
CA LEU A 107 -0.05 9.54 12.21
C LEU A 107 -0.83 9.00 11.01
N LEU A 108 -0.62 7.76 10.59
CA LEU A 108 -1.35 7.16 9.45
C LEU A 108 -2.87 7.11 9.67
N ARG A 109 -3.32 7.00 10.92
CA ARG A 109 -4.75 7.05 11.28
C ARG A 109 -5.32 8.46 11.26
N ARG A 110 -4.50 9.48 11.58
CA ARG A 110 -4.89 10.90 11.56
C ARG A 110 -4.85 11.53 10.17
N LEU A 111 -4.03 10.98 9.28
CA LEU A 111 -3.85 11.52 7.92
C LEU A 111 -5.01 11.16 7.00
N SER A 112 -5.46 12.15 6.23
CA SER A 112 -6.36 11.91 5.10
C SER A 112 -5.66 11.12 4.01
N LYS A 113 -6.26 9.99 3.61
CA LYS A 113 -5.76 9.12 2.53
C LYS A 113 -5.95 9.70 1.13
N SER A 114 -6.58 10.87 0.98
CA SER A 114 -6.77 11.56 -0.32
C SER A 114 -5.82 12.75 -0.51
N GLN A 115 -5.59 13.55 0.52
CA GLN A 115 -4.79 14.78 0.43
C GLN A 115 -3.33 14.57 0.84
N ASN A 116 -3.07 13.73 1.85
CA ASN A 116 -1.74 13.57 2.45
C ASN A 116 -1.02 12.29 2.01
N THR A 117 -1.25 11.85 0.77
CA THR A 117 -0.71 10.59 0.24
C THR A 117 0.83 10.57 0.24
N VAL A 118 1.46 11.69 -0.08
CA VAL A 118 2.93 11.85 -0.06
C VAL A 118 3.48 11.67 1.36
N PHE A 119 2.85 12.29 2.36
CA PHE A 119 3.29 12.17 3.75
C PHE A 119 3.07 10.76 4.30
N CYS A 120 1.93 10.13 3.98
CA CYS A 120 1.70 8.70 4.27
C CYS A 120 2.79 7.81 3.66
N GLY A 121 3.18 8.07 2.41
CA GLY A 121 4.25 7.34 1.72
C GLY A 121 5.61 7.51 2.42
N ARG A 122 5.96 8.72 2.84
CA ARG A 122 7.17 9.00 3.62
C ARG A 122 7.22 8.23 4.94
N ILE A 123 6.10 8.19 5.67
CA ILE A 123 5.99 7.41 6.91
C ILE A 123 6.22 5.91 6.65
N GLN A 124 5.60 5.36 5.60
CA GLN A 124 5.79 3.95 5.23
C GLN A 124 7.23 3.65 4.79
N LEU A 125 7.86 4.54 4.02
CA LEU A 125 9.27 4.42 3.63
C LEU A 125 10.20 4.48 4.85
N PHE A 126 9.91 5.35 5.82
CA PHE A 126 10.65 5.41 7.08
C PHE A 126 10.55 4.10 7.85
N LEU A 127 9.33 3.54 8.00
CA LEU A 127 9.13 2.24 8.66
C LEU A 127 9.87 1.10 7.94
N ALA A 128 9.79 1.05 6.62
CA ALA A 128 10.51 0.07 5.80
C ALA A 128 12.03 0.22 5.91
N ARG A 129 12.53 1.45 6.09
CA ARG A 129 13.94 1.71 6.33
C ARG A 129 14.36 1.33 7.73
N LEU A 130 13.51 1.53 8.74
CA LEU A 130 13.81 1.28 10.15
C LEU A 130 13.90 -0.23 10.44
N PHE A 131 12.91 -0.99 9.97
CA PHE A 131 12.76 -2.40 10.26
C PHE A 131 13.46 -3.29 9.22
N PRO A 132 14.25 -4.29 9.65
CA PRO A 132 14.75 -5.33 8.75
C PRO A 132 13.60 -6.07 8.06
N LEU A 133 13.82 -6.56 6.84
CA LEU A 133 12.82 -7.31 6.07
C LEU A 133 12.31 -8.57 6.78
N SER A 134 13.10 -9.14 7.68
CA SER A 134 12.74 -10.31 8.48
C SER A 134 11.94 -9.96 9.74
N GLU A 135 11.70 -8.69 10.03
CA GLU A 135 10.95 -8.29 11.22
C GLU A 135 9.46 -8.55 11.02
N LYS A 136 8.89 -9.38 11.90
CA LYS A 136 7.51 -9.86 11.80
C LYS A 136 6.46 -8.75 11.79
N SER A 137 6.73 -7.60 12.41
CA SER A 137 5.79 -6.46 12.43
C SER A 137 5.62 -5.80 11.06
N GLY A 138 6.62 -5.91 10.18
CA GLY A 138 6.56 -5.39 8.81
C GLY A 138 5.98 -6.38 7.79
N LEU A 139 5.60 -7.58 8.24
CA LEU A 139 5.17 -8.67 7.37
C LEU A 139 3.71 -9.02 7.63
N ASN A 140 2.89 -9.01 6.57
CA ASN A 140 1.53 -9.54 6.62
C ASN A 140 1.55 -11.09 6.62
N LEU A 141 2.08 -11.71 7.68
CA LEU A 141 2.30 -13.17 7.74
C LEU A 141 1.01 -13.96 7.52
N GLN A 142 -0.08 -13.53 8.16
CA GLN A 142 -1.40 -14.17 8.04
C GLN A 142 -2.04 -14.01 6.65
N SER A 143 -1.46 -13.19 5.78
CA SER A 143 -1.99 -12.91 4.44
C SER A 143 -3.42 -12.36 4.47
N GLN A 144 -3.68 -11.46 5.43
CA GLN A 144 -4.97 -10.79 5.53
C GLN A 144 -5.16 -9.81 4.37
N PHE A 145 -6.39 -9.74 3.84
CA PHE A 145 -6.76 -8.79 2.80
C PHE A 145 -7.15 -7.45 3.41
N ASN A 146 -6.77 -6.36 2.74
CA ASN A 146 -7.24 -5.03 3.10
C ASN A 146 -8.67 -4.83 2.60
N LEU A 147 -9.64 -5.25 3.42
CA LEU A 147 -11.05 -5.09 3.10
C LEU A 147 -11.51 -3.63 3.28
N GLU A 148 -10.75 -2.68 3.82
CA GLU A 148 -11.23 -1.30 3.95
C GLU A 148 -11.26 -0.53 2.60
N ASN A 149 -10.52 -1.00 1.59
CA ASN A 149 -10.44 -0.32 0.30
C ASN A 149 -11.63 -0.64 -0.61
N ILE A 150 -12.81 -0.14 -0.24
CA ILE A 150 -14.05 -0.32 -0.99
C ILE A 150 -14.05 0.56 -2.24
N THR A 151 -14.42 -0.02 -3.38
CA THR A 151 -14.72 0.75 -4.59
C THR A 151 -16.20 1.13 -4.55
N VAL A 152 -16.47 2.42 -4.38
CA VAL A 152 -17.84 2.96 -4.30
C VAL A 152 -18.31 3.30 -5.71
N PHE A 153 -19.43 2.75 -6.13
CA PHE A 153 -20.02 2.94 -7.46
C PHE A 153 -21.54 2.99 -7.35
N ASN A 154 -22.22 3.47 -8.40
CA ASN A 154 -23.67 3.58 -8.37
C ASN A 154 -24.34 2.19 -8.41
N THR A 155 -25.24 1.95 -7.47
CA THR A 155 -25.98 0.69 -7.35
C THR A 155 -27.48 0.84 -7.58
N SER A 156 -27.98 2.07 -7.75
CA SER A 156 -29.39 2.37 -7.98
C SER A 156 -29.65 2.64 -9.46
N GLU A 157 -30.54 1.87 -10.08
CA GLU A 157 -31.01 2.13 -11.45
C GLU A 157 -31.74 3.48 -11.55
N GLN A 158 -32.36 3.92 -10.45
CA GLN A 158 -33.13 5.18 -10.41
C GLN A 158 -32.23 6.43 -10.42
N ASP A 159 -30.98 6.29 -9.96
CA ASP A 159 -29.98 7.35 -9.94
C ASP A 159 -29.02 7.27 -11.14
N SER A 160 -29.33 6.42 -12.14
CA SER A 160 -28.44 6.26 -13.28
C SER A 160 -28.42 7.54 -14.13
N THR A 161 -27.20 7.94 -14.46
CA THR A 161 -26.90 9.07 -15.36
C THR A 161 -26.82 8.63 -16.83
N LEU A 162 -26.89 7.32 -17.11
CA LEU A 162 -26.91 6.74 -18.44
C LEU A 162 -28.35 6.73 -18.97
N GLY A 163 -28.62 7.47 -20.05
CA GLY A 163 -29.94 7.53 -20.69
C GLY A 163 -30.80 8.75 -20.30
N GLN A 164 -30.35 9.62 -19.40
CA GLN A 164 -30.93 10.97 -19.28
C GLN A 164 -30.56 11.77 -20.53
N LYS A 165 -31.55 12.08 -21.38
CA LYS A 165 -31.38 13.08 -22.45
C LYS A 165 -30.83 14.36 -21.80
N ARG A 166 -29.86 15.00 -22.45
CA ARG A 166 -29.39 16.36 -22.11
C ARG A 166 -30.62 17.27 -21.99
N GLU A 167 -31.13 17.47 -20.79
CA GLU A 167 -31.96 18.63 -20.48
C GLU A 167 -31.06 19.67 -19.83
N GLU A 168 -31.20 20.88 -20.36
CA GLU A 168 -30.39 22.06 -20.14
C GLU A 168 -30.42 22.47 -18.65
N GLY A 169 -29.25 22.70 -18.07
CA GLY A 169 -29.10 23.13 -16.69
C GLY A 169 -27.70 22.91 -16.16
N MET A 170 -26.71 23.43 -16.87
CA MET A 170 -25.29 23.35 -16.50
C MET A 170 -24.99 24.43 -15.45
N GLU A 171 -24.97 24.08 -14.16
CA GLU A 171 -24.19 24.84 -13.18
C GLU A 171 -22.76 24.28 -13.22
N VAL A 172 -21.92 24.95 -14.01
CA VAL A 172 -20.49 24.73 -14.07
C VAL A 172 -19.89 25.31 -12.80
N GLU A 173 -19.43 24.46 -11.87
CA GLU A 173 -18.39 24.89 -10.94
C GLU A 173 -17.11 25.12 -11.77
N GLU A 174 -16.63 26.36 -11.76
CA GLU A 174 -15.51 26.86 -12.53
C GLU A 174 -14.24 26.02 -12.34
N GLY A 175 -13.80 25.39 -13.42
CA GLY A 175 -12.45 24.90 -13.63
C GLY A 175 -12.20 24.90 -15.13
N GLU A 176 -11.44 25.89 -15.60
CA GLU A 176 -11.12 26.13 -17.02
C GLU A 176 -10.68 24.84 -17.73
N MET A 177 -11.51 24.34 -18.65
CA MET A 177 -11.07 23.48 -19.75
C MET A 177 -11.31 24.25 -21.04
N GLY A 178 -10.20 24.55 -21.73
CA GLY A 178 -10.21 25.15 -23.06
C GLY A 178 -10.88 24.28 -24.11
N ASP A 179 -11.40 24.97 -25.12
CA ASP A 179 -12.43 24.56 -26.08
C ASP A 179 -12.16 23.34 -26.98
N ASP A 180 -13.31 22.78 -27.39
CA ASP A 180 -13.62 22.19 -28.69
C ASP A 180 -12.78 21.03 -29.22
N GLU A 181 -13.20 19.80 -28.87
CA GLU A 181 -13.47 18.78 -29.87
C GLU A 181 -14.57 17.82 -29.36
N ALA A 182 -15.64 17.68 -30.14
CA ALA A 182 -16.77 16.80 -29.83
C ALA A 182 -16.28 15.38 -29.54
N PRO A 183 -16.73 14.71 -28.46
CA PRO A 183 -16.28 13.36 -28.16
C PRO A 183 -16.75 12.45 -29.28
N THR A 184 -15.79 11.89 -30.01
CA THR A 184 -16.00 10.79 -30.97
C THR A 184 -16.86 9.72 -30.30
N SER A 185 -18.15 9.68 -30.64
CA SER A 185 -19.11 8.77 -30.05
C SER A 185 -18.72 7.34 -30.41
N CYS A 186 -18.11 6.63 -29.47
CA CYS A 186 -17.82 5.22 -29.63
C CYS A 186 -19.15 4.44 -29.64
N SER A 187 -19.27 3.55 -30.62
CA SER A 187 -20.53 2.98 -31.12
C SER A 187 -20.99 1.75 -30.33
N ILE A 188 -21.02 1.82 -29.00
CA ILE A 188 -21.71 0.83 -28.16
C ILE A 188 -22.46 1.62 -27.08
N PRO A 189 -23.79 1.49 -26.95
CA PRO A 189 -24.47 2.05 -25.79
C PRO A 189 -23.96 1.31 -24.56
N ILE A 190 -23.17 1.98 -23.71
CA ILE A 190 -22.85 1.44 -22.40
C ILE A 190 -24.14 1.38 -21.61
N ASP A 191 -24.65 0.17 -21.48
CA ASP A 191 -25.78 -0.13 -20.63
C ASP A 191 -25.33 -0.10 -19.16
N TYR A 192 -26.17 0.47 -18.30
CA TYR A 192 -26.01 0.45 -16.86
C TYR A 192 -25.76 -0.98 -16.32
N ASN A 193 -26.30 -2.00 -16.99
CA ASN A 193 -26.02 -3.40 -16.68
C ASN A 193 -24.52 -3.76 -16.80
N LEU A 194 -23.82 -3.28 -17.83
CA LEU A 194 -22.39 -3.54 -17.99
C LEU A 194 -21.60 -2.83 -16.90
N TYR A 195 -21.92 -1.57 -16.62
CA TYR A 195 -21.29 -0.79 -15.55
C TYR A 195 -21.41 -1.49 -14.20
N ARG A 196 -22.62 -1.96 -13.83
CA ARG A 196 -22.87 -2.69 -12.59
C ARG A 196 -22.09 -3.99 -12.50
N LYS A 197 -22.12 -4.81 -13.55
CA LYS A 197 -21.38 -6.08 -13.59
C LYS A 197 -19.88 -5.82 -13.45
N PHE A 198 -19.36 -4.84 -14.19
CA PHE A 198 -17.96 -4.46 -14.16
C PHE A 198 -17.51 -4.04 -12.76
N TRP A 199 -18.18 -3.09 -12.11
CA TRP A 199 -17.76 -2.63 -10.79
C TRP A 199 -18.04 -3.63 -9.68
N SER A 200 -19.03 -4.52 -9.85
CA SER A 200 -19.24 -5.64 -8.92
C SER A 200 -18.07 -6.62 -8.89
N LEU A 201 -17.36 -6.82 -10.03
CA LEU A 201 -16.14 -7.63 -10.08
C LEU A 201 -15.04 -7.06 -9.18
N GLN A 202 -15.03 -5.76 -8.94
CA GLN A 202 -14.03 -5.12 -8.09
C GLN A 202 -14.09 -5.59 -6.63
N ASP A 203 -15.28 -6.01 -6.14
CA ASP A 203 -15.39 -6.60 -4.81
C ASP A 203 -14.75 -7.99 -4.74
N TYR A 204 -14.85 -8.78 -5.81
CA TYR A 204 -14.16 -10.08 -5.90
C TYR A 204 -12.63 -9.92 -5.94
N PHE A 205 -12.12 -8.89 -6.64
CA PHE A 205 -10.69 -8.56 -6.60
C PHE A 205 -10.22 -8.07 -5.22
N ARG A 206 -11.08 -7.38 -4.49
CA ARG A 206 -10.82 -6.93 -3.10
C ARG A 206 -10.85 -8.10 -2.11
N ASN A 207 -11.78 -9.04 -2.28
CA ASN A 207 -11.97 -10.19 -1.40
C ASN A 207 -11.97 -11.51 -2.19
N PRO A 208 -10.79 -12.07 -2.49
CA PRO A 208 -10.69 -13.28 -3.31
C PRO A 208 -11.22 -14.54 -2.60
N VAL A 209 -11.52 -14.46 -1.30
CA VAL A 209 -12.11 -15.59 -0.55
C VAL A 209 -13.53 -15.91 -1.03
N GLN A 210 -14.26 -14.91 -1.52
CA GLN A 210 -15.61 -15.09 -2.08
C GLN A 210 -15.62 -16.05 -3.27
N CYS A 211 -14.51 -16.17 -4.01
CA CYS A 211 -14.39 -17.06 -5.16
C CYS A 211 -14.45 -18.55 -4.79
N TYR A 212 -14.35 -18.92 -3.50
CA TYR A 212 -14.51 -20.31 -3.04
C TYR A 212 -15.97 -20.70 -2.77
N GLU A 213 -16.90 -19.75 -2.78
CA GLU A 213 -18.33 -20.01 -2.59
C GLU A 213 -19.02 -20.32 -3.92
N LYS A 214 -19.87 -21.35 -3.96
CA LYS A 214 -20.49 -21.82 -5.22
C LYS A 214 -21.34 -20.77 -5.94
N VAL A 215 -22.12 -19.99 -5.19
CA VAL A 215 -23.01 -18.96 -5.77
C VAL A 215 -22.19 -17.78 -6.28
N SER A 216 -21.31 -17.26 -5.42
CA SER A 216 -20.41 -16.15 -5.70
C SER A 216 -19.49 -16.46 -6.89
N TRP A 217 -18.98 -17.70 -7.00
CA TRP A 217 -18.19 -18.15 -8.14
C TRP A 217 -18.98 -18.14 -9.47
N LYS A 218 -20.23 -18.62 -9.48
CA LYS A 218 -21.06 -18.59 -10.70
C LYS A 218 -21.33 -17.17 -11.19
N VAL A 219 -21.53 -16.24 -10.26
CA VAL A 219 -21.70 -14.82 -10.58
C VAL A 219 -20.39 -14.25 -11.14
N PHE A 220 -19.26 -14.53 -10.50
CA PHE A 220 -17.93 -14.13 -10.96
C PHE A 220 -17.61 -14.63 -12.37
N LEU A 221 -17.89 -15.91 -12.67
CA LEU A 221 -17.72 -16.51 -14.00
C LEU A 221 -18.51 -15.71 -15.04
N LYS A 222 -19.82 -15.58 -14.83
CA LYS A 222 -20.71 -14.89 -15.77
C LYS A 222 -20.27 -13.45 -16.03
N TYR A 223 -19.98 -12.69 -14.97
CA TYR A 223 -19.60 -11.29 -15.11
C TYR A 223 -18.23 -11.13 -15.75
N SER A 224 -17.28 -12.02 -15.44
CA SER A 224 -15.95 -11.99 -16.05
C SER A 224 -15.98 -12.31 -17.53
N GLU A 225 -16.73 -13.34 -17.94
CA GLU A 225 -16.88 -13.70 -19.35
C GLU A 225 -17.50 -12.56 -20.17
N GLU A 226 -18.53 -11.91 -19.63
CA GLU A 226 -19.14 -10.74 -20.28
C GLU A 226 -18.13 -9.57 -20.43
N VAL A 227 -17.41 -9.22 -19.36
CA VAL A 227 -16.43 -8.11 -19.39
C VAL A 227 -15.25 -8.42 -20.32
N LEU A 228 -14.72 -9.64 -20.30
CA LEU A 228 -13.62 -10.04 -21.19
C LEU A 228 -14.08 -10.08 -22.66
N THR A 229 -15.32 -10.48 -22.93
CA THR A 229 -15.91 -10.41 -24.27
C THR A 229 -16.03 -8.96 -24.77
N VAL A 230 -16.37 -8.02 -23.88
CA VAL A 230 -16.35 -6.58 -24.22
C VAL A 230 -14.93 -6.10 -24.53
N PHE A 231 -13.93 -6.52 -23.77
CA PHE A 231 -12.53 -6.19 -24.08
C PHE A 231 -12.03 -6.79 -25.39
N GLU A 232 -12.46 -7.99 -25.74
CA GLU A 232 -12.09 -8.68 -26.98
C GLU A 232 -12.78 -8.07 -28.21
N SER A 233 -14.06 -7.69 -28.08
CA SER A 233 -14.81 -7.05 -29.17
C SER A 233 -14.35 -5.63 -29.45
N TYR A 234 -13.88 -4.90 -28.43
CA TYR A 234 -13.38 -3.55 -28.59
C TYR A 234 -11.86 -3.55 -28.76
N LYS A 235 -11.37 -3.48 -30.00
CA LYS A 235 -9.93 -3.38 -30.28
C LYS A 235 -9.45 -1.93 -30.19
N LEU A 236 -8.39 -1.71 -29.41
CA LEU A 236 -7.75 -0.40 -29.29
C LEU A 236 -6.90 -0.10 -30.53
N ASP A 237 -7.00 1.13 -31.05
CA ASP A 237 -6.15 1.60 -32.16
C ASP A 237 -4.81 2.14 -31.64
N ASP A 238 -3.71 1.53 -32.09
CA ASP A 238 -2.31 1.86 -31.76
C ASP A 238 -1.96 3.32 -32.13
N THR A 239 -2.64 3.85 -33.15
CA THR A 239 -2.40 5.19 -33.71
C THR A 239 -2.84 6.33 -32.78
N GLN A 240 -3.87 6.10 -31.97
CA GLN A 240 -4.36 7.08 -31.00
C GLN A 240 -3.52 7.07 -29.71
N ALA A 241 -3.10 5.88 -29.24
CA ALA A 241 -2.28 5.75 -28.04
C ALA A 241 -0.89 6.40 -28.18
N SER A 242 -0.29 6.27 -29.36
CA SER A 242 1.01 6.89 -29.67
C SER A 242 0.92 8.41 -29.83
N ARG A 243 -0.20 8.95 -30.34
CA ARG A 243 -0.47 10.39 -30.39
C ARG A 243 -0.66 10.98 -28.99
N LYS A 244 -1.47 10.33 -28.14
CA LYS A 244 -1.72 10.78 -26.76
C LYS A 244 -0.43 10.84 -25.93
N LYS A 245 0.44 9.83 -26.04
CA LYS A 245 1.76 9.82 -25.38
C LYS A 245 2.68 10.95 -25.89
N LEU A 246 2.59 11.31 -27.18
CA LEU A 246 3.38 12.40 -27.76
C LEU A 246 2.86 13.78 -27.32
N GLU A 247 1.56 13.92 -27.11
CA GLU A 247 0.94 15.15 -26.60
C GLU A 247 1.18 15.36 -25.10
N GLU A 248 1.08 14.29 -24.30
CA GLU A 248 1.43 14.33 -22.87
C GLU A 248 2.88 14.75 -22.62
N LEU A 249 3.82 14.34 -23.49
CA LEU A 249 5.22 14.80 -23.42
C LEU A 249 5.40 16.28 -23.79
N LYS A 250 4.47 16.87 -24.55
CA LYS A 250 4.57 18.26 -25.06
C LYS A 250 3.91 19.27 -24.14
N THR A 251 2.84 18.90 -23.42
CA THR A 251 2.04 19.87 -22.68
C THR A 251 2.58 20.24 -21.31
N GLY A 252 3.54 19.52 -20.73
CA GLY A 252 4.23 19.92 -19.50
C GLY A 252 3.29 20.24 -18.31
N GLY A 253 2.03 19.84 -18.39
CA GLY A 253 1.00 20.16 -17.41
C GLY A 253 1.30 19.47 -16.09
N GLU A 254 0.79 20.04 -14.99
CA GLU A 254 0.79 19.35 -13.71
C GLU A 254 0.12 17.98 -13.88
N HIS A 255 0.89 16.90 -13.80
CA HIS A 255 0.36 15.55 -13.84
C HIS A 255 -0.52 15.33 -12.60
N VAL A 256 -1.82 15.55 -12.75
CA VAL A 256 -2.81 15.19 -11.73
C VAL A 256 -2.90 13.66 -11.69
N TYR A 257 -2.33 13.07 -10.64
CA TYR A 257 -2.32 11.63 -10.43
C TYR A 257 -3.61 11.16 -9.76
N PHE A 258 -4.37 10.31 -10.45
CA PHE A 258 -5.56 9.69 -9.89
C PHE A 258 -5.20 8.42 -9.11
N ALA A 259 -5.23 8.51 -7.77
CA ALA A 259 -4.85 7.39 -6.89
C ALA A 259 -5.89 6.25 -6.82
N LYS A 260 -7.14 6.49 -7.21
CA LYS A 260 -8.23 5.52 -7.21
C LYS A 260 -8.97 5.51 -8.54
N PHE A 261 -9.68 4.41 -8.81
CA PHE A 261 -10.58 4.32 -9.95
C PHE A 261 -11.69 5.38 -9.88
N LEU A 262 -11.98 5.99 -11.03
CA LEU A 262 -13.10 6.90 -11.20
C LEU A 262 -14.33 6.06 -11.57
N THR A 263 -15.28 5.93 -10.67
CA THR A 263 -16.45 5.04 -10.85
C THR A 263 -17.63 5.77 -11.49
N SER A 264 -17.43 6.88 -12.19
CA SER A 264 -18.53 7.59 -12.85
C SER A 264 -19.05 6.80 -14.04
N GLU A 265 -20.37 6.64 -14.14
CA GLU A 265 -21.02 5.96 -15.27
C GLU A 265 -20.71 6.62 -16.60
N LYS A 266 -20.68 7.97 -16.63
CA LYS A 266 -20.41 8.77 -17.84
C LYS A 266 -18.99 8.59 -18.38
N LEU A 267 -18.06 8.17 -17.53
CA LEU A 267 -16.65 7.99 -17.89
C LEU A 267 -16.34 6.57 -18.40
N MET A 268 -17.29 5.64 -18.30
CA MET A 268 -17.02 4.23 -18.60
C MET A 268 -16.52 4.04 -20.04
N ASP A 269 -17.07 4.75 -21.02
CA ASP A 269 -16.62 4.72 -22.42
C ASP A 269 -15.16 5.13 -22.56
N LEU A 270 -14.82 6.26 -21.94
CA LEU A 270 -13.47 6.82 -21.96
C LEU A 270 -12.48 5.87 -21.27
N GLN A 271 -12.86 5.26 -20.15
CA GLN A 271 -12.04 4.29 -19.44
C GLN A 271 -11.84 2.99 -20.23
N LEU A 272 -12.88 2.48 -20.89
CA LEU A 272 -12.78 1.31 -21.74
C LEU A 272 -11.88 1.56 -22.97
N SER A 273 -11.78 2.81 -23.43
CA SER A 273 -10.86 3.20 -24.49
C SER A 273 -9.40 3.39 -24.03
N ASP A 274 -9.17 3.51 -22.71
CA ASP A 274 -7.83 3.70 -22.14
C ASP A 274 -7.09 2.36 -22.00
N SER A 275 -5.95 2.24 -22.67
CA SER A 275 -5.14 1.03 -22.61
C SER A 275 -4.52 0.79 -21.23
N ASN A 276 -4.21 1.84 -20.48
CA ASN A 276 -3.72 1.71 -19.11
C ASN A 276 -4.82 1.15 -18.22
N PHE A 277 -6.05 1.67 -18.32
CA PHE A 277 -7.18 1.15 -17.55
C PHE A 277 -7.39 -0.35 -17.79
N ARG A 278 -7.40 -0.79 -19.07
CA ARG A 278 -7.47 -2.22 -19.39
C ARG A 278 -6.34 -3.03 -18.78
N ARG A 279 -5.11 -2.52 -18.83
CA ARG A 279 -3.96 -3.18 -18.19
C ARG A 279 -4.17 -3.36 -16.70
N HIS A 280 -4.68 -2.35 -15.99
CA HIS A 280 -4.97 -2.48 -14.54
C HIS A 280 -5.95 -3.61 -14.27
N ILE A 281 -7.06 -3.70 -15.02
CA ILE A 281 -8.08 -4.73 -14.84
C ILE A 281 -7.54 -6.12 -15.19
N LEU A 282 -6.87 -6.26 -16.33
CA LEU A 282 -6.27 -7.53 -16.77
C LEU A 282 -5.17 -8.00 -15.80
N LEU A 283 -4.38 -7.08 -15.24
CA LEU A 283 -3.42 -7.39 -14.18
C LEU A 283 -4.12 -7.89 -12.91
N GLN A 284 -5.24 -7.28 -12.49
CA GLN A 284 -6.01 -7.75 -11.34
C GLN A 284 -6.52 -9.18 -11.56
N TYR A 285 -6.96 -9.52 -12.77
CA TYR A 285 -7.30 -10.90 -13.13
C TYR A 285 -6.11 -11.85 -12.94
N LEU A 286 -4.94 -11.52 -13.46
CA LEU A 286 -3.76 -12.37 -13.34
C LEU A 286 -3.31 -12.56 -11.89
N ILE A 287 -3.29 -11.48 -11.09
CA ILE A 287 -2.96 -11.54 -9.66
C ILE A 287 -3.97 -12.41 -8.91
N LEU A 288 -5.26 -12.25 -9.20
CA LEU A 288 -6.32 -13.08 -8.60
C LEU A 288 -6.13 -14.55 -8.98
N PHE A 289 -5.92 -14.87 -10.25
CA PHE A 289 -5.73 -16.24 -10.71
C PHE A 289 -4.49 -16.90 -10.09
N GLN A 290 -3.38 -16.18 -10.00
CA GLN A 290 -2.18 -16.66 -9.31
C GLN A 290 -2.45 -16.93 -7.82
N TYR A 291 -3.17 -16.05 -7.12
CA TYR A 291 -3.55 -16.28 -5.73
C TYR A 291 -4.48 -17.50 -5.55
N LEU A 292 -5.47 -17.65 -6.44
CA LEU A 292 -6.43 -18.75 -6.36
C LEU A 292 -5.74 -20.11 -6.53
N LYS A 293 -4.80 -20.21 -7.48
CA LYS A 293 -3.98 -21.42 -7.72
C LYS A 293 -2.83 -21.59 -6.72
N GLY A 294 -2.32 -20.50 -6.16
CA GLY A 294 -1.18 -20.49 -5.27
C GLY A 294 -1.45 -21.15 -3.92
N GLN A 295 -0.43 -21.84 -3.40
CA GLN A 295 -0.42 -22.34 -2.03
C GLN A 295 0.04 -21.21 -1.09
N VAL A 296 -0.77 -20.91 -0.08
CA VAL A 296 -0.45 -19.92 0.96
C VAL A 296 -0.62 -20.60 2.32
N LYS A 297 0.40 -20.53 3.17
CA LYS A 297 0.47 -21.26 4.46
C LYS A 297 -0.72 -21.05 5.38
N PHE A 298 -1.28 -19.84 5.39
CA PHE A 298 -2.39 -19.46 6.26
C PHE A 298 -3.76 -19.51 5.55
N LYS A 299 -3.81 -20.03 4.32
CA LYS A 299 -5.06 -20.27 3.57
C LYS A 299 -5.78 -21.47 4.19
N SER A 300 -7.10 -21.37 4.35
CA SER A 300 -7.92 -22.45 4.90
C SER A 300 -7.81 -23.72 4.04
N SER A 301 -7.78 -24.88 4.68
CA SER A 301 -7.80 -26.18 3.99
C SER A 301 -9.06 -26.41 3.16
N ASN A 302 -10.13 -25.64 3.42
CA ASN A 302 -11.39 -25.72 2.68
C ASN A 302 -11.38 -24.91 1.38
N PHE A 303 -10.35 -24.10 1.13
CA PHE A 303 -10.22 -23.27 -0.08
C PHE A 303 -9.53 -24.05 -1.21
N ILE A 304 -10.22 -25.07 -1.68
CA ILE A 304 -9.80 -25.94 -2.78
C ILE A 304 -10.67 -25.61 -4.00
N LEU A 305 -10.02 -25.49 -5.16
CA LEU A 305 -10.70 -25.32 -6.45
C LEU A 305 -11.06 -26.70 -7.02
N THR A 306 -12.18 -26.79 -7.72
CA THR A 306 -12.48 -27.99 -8.52
C THR A 306 -11.61 -28.04 -9.78
N ASP A 307 -11.51 -29.21 -10.40
CA ASP A 307 -10.77 -29.36 -11.66
C ASP A 307 -11.36 -28.50 -12.78
N GLU A 308 -12.70 -28.42 -12.86
CA GLU A 308 -13.42 -27.55 -13.80
C GLU A 308 -13.06 -26.07 -13.60
N GLN A 309 -13.00 -25.61 -12.34
CA GLN A 309 -12.61 -24.24 -12.01
C GLN A 309 -11.15 -23.98 -12.41
N SER A 310 -10.27 -24.94 -12.15
CA SER A 310 -8.84 -24.84 -12.48
C SER A 310 -8.61 -24.75 -13.99
N LEU A 311 -9.32 -25.57 -14.78
CA LEU A 311 -9.28 -25.53 -16.24
C LEU A 311 -9.84 -24.21 -16.80
N TRP A 312 -10.93 -23.70 -16.23
CA TRP A 312 -11.47 -22.39 -16.62
C TRP A 312 -10.48 -21.27 -16.33
N ILE A 313 -9.83 -21.27 -15.16
CA ILE A 313 -8.79 -20.28 -14.82
C ILE A 313 -7.64 -20.35 -15.82
N GLU A 314 -7.20 -21.54 -16.24
CA GLU A 314 -6.13 -21.70 -17.22
C GLU A 314 -6.50 -21.17 -18.61
N ALA A 315 -7.72 -21.48 -19.08
CA ALA A 315 -8.22 -20.96 -20.35
C ALA A 315 -8.32 -19.43 -20.32
N THR A 316 -8.91 -18.89 -19.26
CA THR A 316 -9.10 -17.44 -19.09
C THR A 316 -7.77 -16.71 -18.91
N THR A 317 -6.79 -17.32 -18.21
CA THR A 317 -5.43 -16.77 -18.09
C THR A 317 -4.79 -16.59 -19.46
N LYS A 318 -4.91 -17.59 -20.36
CA LYS A 318 -4.41 -17.48 -21.75
C LYS A 318 -5.10 -16.36 -22.52
N GLN A 319 -6.42 -16.23 -22.38
CA GLN A 319 -7.19 -15.13 -23.00
C GLN A 319 -6.71 -13.76 -22.47
N VAL A 320 -6.49 -13.61 -21.17
CA VAL A 320 -6.01 -12.37 -20.55
C VAL A 320 -4.60 -12.00 -21.05
N TYR A 321 -3.68 -12.96 -21.16
CA TYR A 321 -2.36 -12.72 -21.76
C TYR A 321 -2.44 -12.31 -23.23
N GLN A 322 -3.35 -12.91 -24.00
CA GLN A 322 -3.60 -12.52 -25.38
C GLN A 322 -4.08 -11.05 -25.45
N LEU A 323 -5.10 -10.68 -24.67
CA LEU A 323 -5.61 -9.31 -24.61
C LEU A 323 -4.53 -8.30 -24.17
N LEU A 324 -3.70 -8.65 -23.18
CA LEU A 324 -2.55 -7.82 -22.78
C LEU A 324 -1.54 -7.64 -23.91
N SER A 325 -1.31 -8.69 -24.71
CA SER A 325 -0.36 -8.64 -25.83
C SER A 325 -0.88 -7.79 -26.99
N GLU A 326 -2.20 -7.71 -27.14
CA GLU A 326 -2.90 -6.90 -28.13
C GLU A 326 -3.04 -5.43 -27.70
N ASN A 327 -2.84 -5.09 -26.42
CA ASN A 327 -2.99 -3.72 -25.89
C ASN A 327 -1.77 -2.81 -26.19
N PRO A 328 -1.95 -1.71 -26.95
CA PRO A 328 -0.95 -0.66 -27.11
C PRO A 328 -0.56 0.07 -25.81
N PRO A 329 0.64 0.67 -25.70
CA PRO A 329 1.83 0.49 -26.54
C PRO A 329 2.71 -0.68 -26.07
N ASP A 330 3.41 -1.37 -26.97
CA ASP A 330 4.33 -2.48 -26.63
C ASP A 330 3.69 -3.66 -25.86
N GLY A 331 2.45 -4.02 -26.16
CA GLY A 331 1.69 -5.07 -25.44
C GLY A 331 2.46 -6.38 -25.24
N LYS A 332 3.13 -6.90 -26.28
CA LYS A 332 3.96 -8.12 -26.18
C LYS A 332 5.10 -8.01 -25.16
N ARG A 333 5.77 -6.86 -25.08
CA ARG A 333 6.86 -6.62 -24.12
C ARG A 333 6.29 -6.52 -22.71
N PHE A 334 5.17 -5.82 -22.57
CA PHE A 334 4.44 -5.70 -21.31
C PHE A 334 4.02 -7.09 -20.78
N SER A 335 3.38 -7.92 -21.61
CA SER A 335 2.98 -9.28 -21.22
C SER A 335 4.15 -10.13 -20.72
N LYS A 336 5.31 -10.08 -21.39
CA LYS A 336 6.53 -10.79 -20.93
C LYS A 336 7.04 -10.27 -19.60
N MET A 337 6.96 -8.96 -19.36
CA MET A 337 7.34 -8.36 -18.09
C MET A 337 6.41 -8.84 -16.97
N VAL A 338 5.11 -8.85 -17.23
CA VAL A 338 4.10 -9.33 -16.28
C VAL A 338 4.35 -10.80 -15.95
N GLU A 339 4.57 -11.66 -16.93
CA GLU A 339 4.90 -13.07 -16.71
C GLU A 339 6.16 -13.23 -15.83
N HIS A 340 7.21 -12.45 -16.09
CA HIS A 340 8.41 -12.47 -15.25
C HIS A 340 8.13 -12.01 -13.81
N ILE A 341 7.35 -10.93 -13.62
CA ILE A 341 6.99 -10.41 -12.29
C ILE A 341 6.18 -11.47 -11.52
N LEU A 342 5.16 -12.05 -12.13
CA LEU A 342 4.33 -13.08 -11.51
C LEU A 342 5.14 -14.31 -11.11
N ASN A 343 6.12 -14.73 -11.93
CA ASN A 343 7.07 -15.78 -11.56
C ASN A 343 7.94 -15.38 -10.35
N THR A 344 8.36 -14.11 -10.24
CA THR A 344 9.09 -13.65 -9.05
C THR A 344 8.19 -13.57 -7.80
N GLU A 345 6.89 -13.31 -7.96
CA GLU A 345 5.92 -13.36 -6.86
C GLU A 345 5.76 -14.77 -6.30
N GLU A 346 5.85 -15.82 -7.12
CA GLU A 346 5.85 -17.21 -6.64
C GLU A 346 7.03 -17.48 -5.70
N ASN A 347 8.22 -16.98 -6.05
CA ASN A 347 9.41 -17.08 -5.19
C ASN A 347 9.18 -16.35 -3.86
N TRP A 348 8.58 -15.16 -3.90
CA TRP A 348 8.26 -14.39 -2.70
C TRP A 348 7.23 -15.09 -1.81
N ASN A 349 6.20 -15.69 -2.42
CA ASN A 349 5.19 -16.47 -1.71
C ASN A 349 5.82 -17.72 -1.05
N SER A 350 6.73 -18.41 -1.74
CA SER A 350 7.47 -19.55 -1.18
C SER A 350 8.30 -19.13 0.04
N TRP A 351 9.11 -18.07 -0.07
CA TRP A 351 9.89 -17.51 1.04
C TRP A 351 9.01 -17.14 2.24
N LYS A 352 7.82 -16.56 1.98
CA LYS A 352 6.86 -16.23 3.02
C LYS A 352 6.28 -17.48 3.70
N ASN A 353 5.96 -18.53 2.94
CA ASN A 353 5.47 -19.80 3.46
C ASN A 353 6.51 -20.51 4.35
N GLU A 354 7.80 -20.33 4.07
CA GLU A 354 8.91 -20.79 4.92
C GLU A 354 9.03 -20.01 6.24
N GLY A 355 8.26 -18.94 6.43
CA GLY A 355 8.29 -18.12 7.63
C GLY A 355 9.23 -16.92 7.54
N CYS A 356 9.53 -16.47 6.31
CA CYS A 356 10.32 -15.27 6.04
C CYS A 356 11.75 -15.34 6.64
N PRO A 357 12.57 -16.34 6.27
CA PRO A 357 13.94 -16.46 6.78
C PRO A 357 14.75 -15.22 6.45
N SER A 358 15.65 -14.83 7.36
CA SER A 358 16.48 -13.64 7.19
C SER A 358 17.42 -13.79 5.99
N PHE A 359 17.45 -12.77 5.13
CA PHE A 359 18.46 -12.66 4.07
C PHE A 359 19.82 -12.18 4.58
N VAL A 360 19.90 -11.71 5.84
CA VAL A 360 21.15 -11.28 6.47
C VAL A 360 21.97 -12.52 6.79
N LYS A 361 22.98 -12.80 5.96
CA LYS A 361 24.05 -13.73 6.32
C LYS A 361 24.95 -13.03 7.34
N GLU A 362 25.10 -13.62 8.52
CA GLU A 362 26.12 -13.15 9.47
C GLU A 362 27.48 -13.17 8.77
N ARG A 363 28.20 -12.04 8.82
CA ARG A 363 29.60 -12.03 8.44
C ARG A 363 30.34 -12.91 9.45
N LEU A 364 30.70 -14.12 9.05
CA LEU A 364 31.70 -14.91 9.76
C LEU A 364 32.98 -14.06 9.75
N PHE A 365 33.34 -13.49 10.90
CA PHE A 365 34.65 -12.87 11.07
C PHE A 365 35.70 -13.98 10.86
N PRO A 366 36.68 -13.81 9.95
CA PRO A 366 37.77 -14.76 9.84
C PRO A 366 38.64 -14.61 11.09
N GLY A 367 38.41 -15.47 12.10
CA GLY A 367 39.21 -15.50 13.33
C GLY A 367 38.50 -15.95 14.61
N GLY A 368 37.18 -16.15 14.61
CA GLY A 368 36.47 -16.70 15.77
C GLY A 368 36.06 -18.14 15.55
N PHE A 369 36.78 -19.11 16.14
CA PHE A 369 36.28 -20.48 16.25
C PHE A 369 34.90 -20.45 16.92
N PRO A 370 33.88 -21.15 16.39
CA PRO A 370 32.61 -21.26 17.09
C PRO A 370 32.82 -22.08 18.36
N GLN A 371 32.64 -21.45 19.52
CA GLN A 371 32.32 -22.21 20.73
C GLN A 371 31.03 -22.98 20.43
N ALA A 372 31.11 -24.30 20.55
CA ALA A 372 30.00 -25.20 20.33
C ALA A 372 28.77 -24.71 21.09
N GLN A 373 27.77 -24.22 20.36
CA GLN A 373 26.42 -24.15 20.89
C GLN A 373 26.02 -25.58 21.21
N HIS A 374 25.79 -25.86 22.50
CA HIS A 374 25.18 -27.09 22.94
C HIS A 374 23.85 -27.27 22.21
N PHE A 375 23.87 -28.07 21.14
CA PHE A 375 22.68 -28.67 20.60
C PHE A 375 22.05 -29.48 21.73
N ASN A 376 20.87 -29.05 22.16
CA ASN A 376 20.08 -29.77 23.13
C ASN A 376 19.47 -30.99 22.43
N THR A 377 20.25 -32.07 22.31
CA THR A 377 19.85 -33.37 21.76
C THR A 377 18.89 -34.06 22.73
N LYS A 378 17.64 -33.61 22.79
CA LYS A 378 16.52 -34.36 23.37
C LYS A 378 15.23 -34.14 22.57
N ARG A 379 15.20 -34.68 21.34
CA ARG A 379 13.98 -35.24 20.73
C ARG A 379 14.29 -35.98 19.41
N MET A 380 15.13 -37.00 19.50
CA MET A 380 15.04 -38.15 18.61
C MET A 380 15.37 -39.38 19.44
N LEU A 381 14.32 -40.10 19.84
CA LEU A 381 14.25 -41.52 20.18
C LEU A 381 13.01 -41.74 21.06
N LYS A 382 11.91 -42.09 20.42
CA LYS A 382 11.05 -43.22 20.77
C LYS A 382 10.03 -43.41 19.65
N LEU A 383 10.23 -44.53 18.95
CA LEU A 383 9.28 -45.39 18.24
C LEU A 383 8.03 -44.75 17.63
#